data_AF-M2QVA2-F1
#
_entry.id   AF-M2QVA2-F1
#
_cell.length_a   1.000
_cell.length_b   1.000
_cell.length_c   1.000
_cell.angle_alpha   90.00
_cell.angle_beta   90.00
_cell.angle_gamma   90.00
#
_symmetry.space_group_name_H-M   'P 1'
#
loop_
_entity.id
_entity.type
_entity.pdbx_description
1 polymer ?
#
loop_
_entity_poly.entity_id
_entity_poly.type
_entity_poly.pdbx_seq_one_letter_code
_entity_poly.pdbx_strand_id
1 'polypeptide(L)'
;MLGPLSDIPLGSLAEDSPTPPAVPVPLPHSYPEYSEHWVSAAQQSMTPVDVKNLVDSLYNQFWHGMERMRNEMKEGMRKRKNEARQLQTQIDNLEAIRREQAAQIADAQAMNRLLREKLEQAEKAYQETQTALLKAEKAYTELRLKVDTMGTGGSVGLSQSLFPTMKEPDTFNGDKANKLDDWLESMALWLRHRGVTQDEKKIETAMTYLRGTAKKVMQGYFDKVNDQESLGTYATFIEELKKGFQQTDKKDRAIAEFNQLVAKKGTNAQNFGEFSARFRTLAKQTGFSNAELLSKLYAHVPKPAADVLITRGREKWAKTWDEFINEVQEILQDS
;
A
#
# COMPACT_ATOMS: atom_id res chain seq x y z
N MET A 1 -19.07 -11.92 -23.70
CA MET A 1 -18.55 -11.32 -24.94
C MET A 1 -17.07 -11.09 -24.73
N LEU A 2 -16.23 -11.90 -25.37
CA LEU A 2 -14.86 -11.60 -25.84
C LEU A 2 -14.30 -12.94 -26.37
N GLY A 3 -14.07 -12.97 -27.69
CA GLY A 3 -13.70 -14.16 -28.46
C GLY A 3 -12.20 -14.47 -28.46
N PRO A 4 -11.77 -15.50 -29.21
CA PRO A 4 -10.41 -16.02 -29.18
C PRO A 4 -9.46 -15.10 -29.98
N LEU A 5 -8.32 -14.76 -29.37
CA LEU A 5 -7.21 -14.08 -30.03
C LEU A 5 -6.41 -15.11 -30.86
N SER A 6 -6.93 -15.42 -32.04
CA SER A 6 -6.10 -15.75 -33.20
C SER A 6 -5.63 -14.45 -33.84
N ASP A 7 -4.42 -14.48 -34.40
CA ASP A 7 -3.74 -13.45 -35.20
C ASP A 7 -2.87 -12.44 -34.43
N ILE A 8 -1.57 -12.77 -34.33
CA ILE A 8 -0.50 -11.77 -34.27
C ILE A 8 0.50 -12.08 -35.41
N PRO A 9 0.96 -11.06 -36.17
CA PRO A 9 1.61 -11.23 -37.46
C PRO A 9 3.08 -11.68 -37.33
N LEU A 10 3.52 -12.48 -38.29
CA LEU A 10 4.93 -12.71 -38.60
C LEU A 10 5.62 -11.36 -38.89
N GLY A 11 6.54 -10.94 -38.02
CA GLY A 11 7.34 -9.74 -38.23
C GLY A 11 8.40 -9.50 -37.16
N SER A 12 9.64 -9.87 -37.49
CA SER A 12 10.90 -9.26 -37.01
C SER A 12 11.17 -9.28 -35.49
N LEU A 13 11.82 -10.34 -35.02
CA LEU A 13 12.83 -10.23 -33.97
C LEU A 13 14.10 -10.94 -34.43
N ALA A 14 15.16 -10.15 -34.57
CA ALA A 14 16.51 -10.58 -34.87
C ALA A 14 17.05 -11.43 -33.73
N GLU A 15 17.39 -12.69 -34.01
CA GLU A 15 18.35 -13.44 -33.21
C GLU A 15 19.68 -13.46 -33.94
N ASP A 16 20.57 -12.57 -33.50
CA ASP A 16 22.01 -12.72 -33.66
C ASP A 16 22.45 -13.97 -32.88
N SER A 17 22.47 -15.11 -33.55
CA SER A 17 23.24 -16.28 -33.13
C SER A 17 24.39 -16.47 -34.12
N PRO A 18 25.66 -16.29 -33.70
CA PRO A 18 26.78 -16.51 -34.59
C PRO A 18 26.86 -18.01 -34.89
N THR A 19 26.59 -18.35 -36.14
CA THR A 19 26.91 -19.65 -36.71
C THR A 19 28.40 -19.90 -36.45
N PRO A 20 28.81 -21.02 -35.82
CA PRO A 20 30.23 -21.30 -35.68
C PRO A 20 30.83 -21.37 -37.10
N PRO A 21 31.97 -20.73 -37.36
CA PRO A 21 32.55 -20.74 -38.69
C PRO A 21 32.79 -22.19 -39.08
N ALA A 22 32.32 -22.57 -40.27
CA ALA A 22 32.66 -23.82 -40.89
C ALA A 22 34.18 -23.87 -41.03
N VAL A 23 34.85 -24.51 -40.09
CA VAL A 23 36.26 -24.86 -40.23
C VAL A 23 36.32 -25.79 -41.44
N PRO A 24 37.06 -25.45 -42.51
CA PRO A 24 37.20 -26.35 -43.63
C PRO A 24 37.85 -27.62 -43.09
N VAL A 25 37.13 -28.73 -43.10
CA VAL A 25 37.73 -30.05 -42.94
C VAL A 25 38.55 -30.25 -44.22
N PRO A 26 39.89 -30.24 -44.19
CA PRO A 26 40.65 -30.44 -45.41
C PRO A 26 40.44 -31.88 -45.82
N LEU A 27 39.85 -32.08 -47.00
CA LEU A 27 39.77 -33.38 -47.66
C LEU A 27 41.20 -33.94 -47.82
N PRO A 28 41.43 -35.25 -47.65
CA PRO A 28 42.76 -35.87 -47.58
C PRO A 28 43.64 -35.74 -48.85
N HIS A 29 43.13 -35.11 -49.92
CA HIS A 29 43.73 -35.14 -51.25
C HIS A 29 44.46 -33.85 -51.67
N SER A 30 44.62 -32.87 -50.78
CA SER A 30 45.27 -31.58 -51.11
C SER A 30 46.68 -31.39 -50.54
N TYR A 31 47.31 -32.45 -50.02
CA TYR A 31 48.64 -32.39 -49.41
C TYR A 31 49.83 -33.05 -50.15
N PRO A 32 49.83 -33.35 -51.47
CA PRO A 32 51.09 -33.74 -52.11
C PRO A 32 52.08 -32.57 -52.21
N GLU A 33 51.61 -31.38 -52.57
CA GLU A 33 52.51 -30.28 -52.99
C GLU A 33 53.25 -29.60 -51.83
N TYR A 34 52.65 -29.53 -50.64
CA TYR A 34 53.31 -28.90 -49.48
C TYR A 34 54.29 -29.83 -48.76
N SER A 35 54.14 -31.16 -48.85
CA SER A 35 55.10 -32.10 -48.24
C SER A 35 56.36 -32.28 -49.08
N GLU A 36 56.29 -32.14 -50.40
CA GLU A 36 57.43 -32.40 -51.29
C GLU A 36 58.58 -31.40 -51.11
N HIS A 37 58.27 -30.13 -50.82
CA HIS A 37 59.28 -29.09 -50.61
C HIS A 37 60.07 -29.27 -49.30
N TRP A 38 59.43 -29.70 -48.22
CA TRP A 38 60.10 -29.94 -46.93
C TRP A 38 60.88 -31.25 -46.92
N VAL A 39 60.37 -32.29 -47.59
CA VAL A 39 61.08 -33.58 -47.74
C VAL A 39 62.33 -33.42 -48.61
N SER A 40 62.24 -32.67 -49.73
CA SER A 40 63.38 -32.42 -50.63
C SER A 40 64.52 -31.63 -49.97
N ALA A 41 64.20 -30.65 -49.12
CA ALA A 41 65.21 -29.86 -48.40
C ALA A 41 65.89 -30.67 -47.28
N ALA A 42 65.15 -31.52 -46.57
CA ALA A 42 65.72 -32.39 -45.53
C ALA A 42 66.63 -33.48 -46.12
N GLN A 43 66.30 -34.01 -47.30
CA GLN A 43 67.09 -35.06 -47.98
C GLN A 43 68.48 -34.59 -48.43
N GLN A 44 68.72 -33.27 -48.51
CA GLN A 44 70.00 -32.70 -48.93
C GLN A 44 70.97 -32.43 -47.77
N SER A 45 70.54 -32.50 -46.49
CA SER A 45 71.39 -32.18 -45.33
C SER A 45 71.29 -33.14 -44.14
N MET A 46 70.38 -34.12 -44.17
CA MET A 46 70.19 -35.12 -43.11
C MET A 46 70.49 -36.53 -43.62
N THR A 47 70.94 -37.42 -42.73
CA THR A 47 71.07 -38.83 -43.12
C THR A 47 69.67 -39.45 -43.32
N PRO A 48 69.51 -40.48 -44.17
CA PRO A 48 68.21 -41.13 -44.37
C PRO A 48 67.52 -41.61 -43.07
N VAL A 49 68.31 -41.91 -42.04
CA VAL A 49 67.82 -42.30 -40.70
C VAL A 49 67.19 -41.11 -39.97
N ASP A 50 67.79 -39.92 -40.07
CA ASP A 50 67.29 -38.70 -39.41
C ASP A 50 65.99 -38.21 -40.06
N VAL A 51 65.88 -38.29 -41.38
CA VAL A 51 64.64 -37.98 -42.13
C VAL A 51 63.52 -38.93 -41.71
N LYS A 52 63.81 -40.24 -41.61
CA LYS A 52 62.84 -41.24 -41.16
C LYS A 52 62.36 -40.97 -39.73
N ASN A 53 63.27 -40.66 -38.81
CA ASN A 53 62.92 -40.35 -37.42
C ASN A 53 62.07 -39.09 -37.29
N LEU A 54 62.35 -38.05 -38.10
CA LEU A 54 61.56 -36.83 -38.14
C LEU A 54 60.14 -37.10 -38.66
N VAL A 55 60.01 -37.86 -39.76
CA VAL A 55 58.71 -38.23 -40.33
C VAL A 55 57.91 -39.10 -39.35
N ASP A 56 58.55 -40.11 -38.73
CA ASP A 56 57.91 -40.96 -37.72
C ASP A 56 57.45 -40.13 -36.50
N SER A 57 58.25 -39.16 -36.05
CA SER A 57 57.90 -38.26 -34.94
C SER A 57 56.71 -37.35 -35.29
N LEU A 58 56.73 -36.72 -36.47
CA LEU A 58 55.63 -35.87 -36.94
C LEU A 58 54.34 -36.67 -37.13
N TYR A 59 54.44 -37.87 -37.71
CA TYR A 59 53.30 -38.78 -37.88
C TYR A 59 52.69 -39.18 -36.52
N ASN A 60 53.53 -39.56 -35.55
CA ASN A 60 53.07 -39.93 -34.21
C ASN A 60 52.44 -38.74 -33.47
N GLN A 61 53.04 -37.55 -33.53
CA GLN A 61 52.47 -36.35 -32.92
C GLN A 61 51.11 -35.97 -33.52
N PHE A 62 51.00 -36.02 -34.85
CA PHE A 62 49.75 -35.76 -35.55
C PHE A 62 48.68 -36.79 -35.19
N TRP A 63 49.02 -38.08 -35.25
CA TRP A 63 48.07 -39.16 -34.95
C TRP A 63 47.58 -39.11 -33.51
N HIS A 64 48.48 -38.93 -32.55
CA HIS A 64 48.11 -38.78 -31.14
C HIS A 64 47.33 -37.49 -30.86
N GLY A 65 47.64 -36.39 -31.55
CA GLY A 65 46.86 -35.16 -31.48
C GLY A 65 45.43 -35.35 -31.96
N MET A 66 45.24 -36.01 -33.10
CA MET A 66 43.93 -36.33 -33.66
C MET A 66 43.14 -37.30 -32.78
N GLU A 67 43.77 -38.32 -32.21
CA GLU A 67 43.11 -39.24 -31.29
C GLU A 67 42.70 -38.56 -29.99
N ARG A 68 43.55 -37.65 -29.45
CA ARG A 68 43.22 -36.84 -28.28
C ARG A 68 42.01 -35.96 -28.55
N MET A 69 42.01 -35.22 -29.66
CA MET A 69 40.89 -34.36 -30.06
C MET A 69 39.59 -35.16 -30.24
N ARG A 70 39.66 -36.36 -30.86
CA ARG A 70 38.51 -37.24 -31.01
C ARG A 70 37.96 -37.71 -29.67
N ASN A 71 38.83 -38.07 -28.73
CA ASN A 71 38.42 -38.52 -27.40
C ASN A 71 37.80 -37.38 -26.58
N GLU A 72 38.39 -36.18 -26.61
CA GLU A 72 37.83 -34.98 -25.98
C GLU A 72 36.46 -34.63 -26.56
N MET A 73 36.29 -34.72 -27.89
CA MET A 73 35.02 -34.48 -28.55
C MET A 73 33.95 -35.50 -28.14
N LYS A 74 34.31 -36.79 -28.07
CA LYS A 74 33.41 -37.86 -27.62
C LYS A 74 32.98 -37.63 -26.16
N GLU A 75 33.91 -37.30 -25.29
CA GLU A 75 33.62 -37.07 -23.87
C GLU A 75 32.77 -35.80 -23.69
N GLY A 76 33.07 -34.73 -24.42
CA GLY A 76 32.26 -33.52 -24.46
C GLY A 76 30.83 -33.79 -24.93
N MET A 77 30.64 -34.60 -25.98
CA MET A 77 29.31 -35.02 -26.42
C MET A 77 28.59 -35.88 -25.39
N ARG A 78 29.29 -36.80 -24.72
CA ARG A 78 28.73 -37.64 -23.66
C ARG A 78 28.23 -36.79 -22.49
N LYS A 79 29.03 -35.80 -22.06
CA LYS A 79 28.67 -34.85 -21.02
C LYS A 79 27.44 -34.03 -21.40
N ARG A 80 27.44 -33.39 -22.58
CA ARG A 80 26.28 -32.62 -23.08
C ARG A 80 25.03 -33.48 -23.19
N LYS A 81 25.14 -34.74 -23.61
CA LYS A 81 24.00 -35.67 -23.69
C LYS A 81 23.42 -35.99 -22.31
N ASN A 82 24.27 -36.14 -21.30
CA ASN A 82 23.82 -36.37 -19.93
C ASN A 82 23.14 -35.12 -19.35
N GLU A 83 23.72 -33.93 -19.58
CA GLU A 83 23.12 -32.65 -19.19
C GLU A 83 21.76 -32.45 -19.86
N ALA A 84 21.65 -32.70 -21.17
CA ALA A 84 20.39 -32.62 -21.91
C ALA A 84 19.32 -33.57 -21.34
N ARG A 85 19.70 -34.80 -20.94
CA ARG A 85 18.77 -35.73 -20.28
C ARG A 85 18.32 -35.21 -18.92
N GLN A 86 19.23 -34.66 -18.13
CA GLN A 86 18.90 -34.10 -16.83
C GLN A 86 17.94 -32.90 -16.96
N LEU A 87 18.20 -32.01 -17.92
CA LEU A 87 17.32 -30.89 -18.22
C LEU A 87 15.94 -31.37 -18.69
N GLN A 88 15.88 -32.40 -19.54
CA GLN A 88 14.60 -32.98 -19.97
C GLN A 88 13.78 -33.50 -18.78
N THR A 89 14.42 -34.24 -17.86
CA THR A 89 13.74 -34.72 -16.65
C THR A 89 13.24 -33.56 -15.77
N GLN A 90 14.00 -32.47 -15.67
CA GLN A 90 13.55 -31.28 -14.95
C GLN A 90 12.34 -30.63 -15.63
N ILE A 91 12.34 -30.52 -16.96
CA ILE A 91 11.20 -30.00 -17.73
C ILE A 91 9.96 -30.87 -17.49
N ASP A 92 10.08 -32.19 -17.61
CA ASP A 92 8.96 -33.11 -17.42
C ASP A 92 8.35 -33.00 -16.01
N ASN A 93 9.21 -32.86 -14.98
CA ASN A 93 8.77 -32.65 -13.60
C ASN A 93 8.05 -31.31 -13.42
N LEU A 94 8.57 -30.23 -14.03
CA LEU A 94 7.93 -28.91 -13.99
C LEU A 94 6.57 -28.92 -14.71
N GLU A 95 6.46 -29.64 -15.83
CA GLU A 95 5.18 -29.82 -16.51
C GLU A 95 4.16 -30.58 -15.66
N ALA A 96 4.59 -31.62 -14.95
CA ALA A 96 3.72 -32.37 -14.04
C ALA A 96 3.17 -31.47 -12.93
N ILE A 97 4.04 -30.68 -12.28
CA ILE A 97 3.64 -29.70 -11.26
C ILE A 97 2.66 -28.67 -11.85
N ARG A 98 2.95 -28.14 -13.05
CA ARG A 98 2.06 -27.18 -13.71
C ARG A 98 0.68 -27.77 -13.99
N ARG A 99 0.60 -29.04 -14.41
CA ARG A 99 -0.68 -29.73 -14.65
C ARG A 99 -1.46 -29.90 -13.34
N GLU A 100 -0.80 -30.27 -12.26
CA GLU A 100 -1.42 -30.40 -10.95
C GLU A 100 -1.97 -29.06 -10.44
N GLN A 101 -1.19 -27.99 -10.55
CA GLN A 101 -1.65 -26.64 -10.19
C GLN A 101 -2.85 -26.20 -11.04
N ALA A 102 -2.85 -26.49 -12.35
CA ALA A 102 -3.97 -26.17 -13.21
C ALA A 102 -5.26 -26.91 -12.79
N ALA A 103 -5.15 -28.17 -12.37
CA ALA A 103 -6.28 -28.93 -11.84
C ALA A 103 -6.81 -28.31 -10.53
N GLN A 104 -5.92 -27.96 -9.60
CA GLN A 104 -6.31 -27.30 -8.34
C GLN A 104 -7.00 -25.95 -8.58
N ILE A 105 -6.53 -25.16 -9.55
CA ILE A 105 -7.17 -23.89 -9.94
C ILE A 105 -8.56 -24.14 -10.52
N ALA A 106 -8.73 -25.17 -11.35
CA ALA A 106 -10.03 -25.52 -11.92
C ALA A 106 -11.03 -25.92 -10.83
N ASP A 107 -10.61 -26.73 -9.85
CA ASP A 107 -11.44 -27.12 -8.71
C ASP A 107 -11.84 -25.91 -7.85
N ALA A 108 -10.90 -25.01 -7.56
CA ALA A 108 -11.18 -23.77 -6.83
C ALA A 108 -12.16 -22.86 -7.60
N GLN A 109 -12.04 -22.78 -8.92
CA GLN A 109 -12.97 -22.02 -9.76
C GLN A 109 -14.37 -22.65 -9.77
N ALA A 110 -14.47 -23.98 -9.80
CA ALA A 110 -15.75 -24.69 -9.71
C ALA A 110 -16.43 -24.43 -8.36
N MET A 111 -15.68 -24.48 -7.26
CA MET A 111 -16.20 -24.15 -5.93
C MET A 111 -16.66 -22.69 -5.83
N ASN A 112 -15.89 -21.75 -6.37
CA ASN A 112 -16.27 -20.34 -6.41
C ASN A 112 -17.56 -20.10 -7.23
N ARG A 113 -17.74 -20.83 -8.34
CA ARG A 113 -18.99 -20.78 -9.11
C ARG A 113 -20.17 -21.27 -8.27
N LEU A 114 -20.03 -22.43 -7.60
CA LEU A 114 -21.07 -22.97 -6.73
C LEU A 114 -21.43 -22.00 -5.59
N LEU A 115 -20.43 -21.37 -4.96
CA LEU A 115 -20.65 -20.39 -3.90
C LEU A 115 -21.42 -19.17 -4.41
N ARG A 116 -21.13 -18.69 -5.63
CA ARG A 116 -21.87 -17.58 -6.25
C ARG A 116 -23.32 -17.95 -6.52
N GLU A 117 -23.58 -19.14 -7.05
CA GLU A 117 -24.96 -19.62 -7.28
C GLU A 117 -25.73 -19.75 -5.96
N LYS A 118 -25.09 -20.23 -4.89
CA LYS A 118 -25.70 -20.29 -3.55
C LYS A 118 -25.98 -18.91 -2.97
N LEU A 119 -25.09 -17.95 -3.18
CA LEU A 119 -25.29 -16.56 -2.76
C LEU A 119 -26.48 -15.94 -3.48
N GLU A 120 -26.56 -16.09 -4.79
CA GLU A 120 -27.66 -15.58 -5.61
C GLU A 120 -29.01 -16.19 -5.20
N GLN A 121 -29.04 -17.50 -4.91
CA GLN A 121 -30.23 -18.17 -4.36
C GLN A 121 -30.65 -17.59 -3.00
N ALA A 122 -29.70 -17.35 -2.11
CA ALA A 122 -29.97 -16.77 -0.79
C ALA A 122 -30.48 -15.32 -0.91
N GLU A 123 -29.90 -14.51 -1.80
CA GLU A 123 -30.35 -13.15 -2.09
C GLU A 123 -31.77 -13.13 -2.64
N LYS A 124 -32.09 -14.02 -3.58
CA LYS A 124 -33.45 -14.14 -4.12
C LYS A 124 -34.45 -14.53 -3.04
N ALA A 125 -34.15 -15.54 -2.22
CA ALA A 125 -35.00 -15.94 -1.10
C ALA A 125 -35.22 -14.80 -0.09
N TYR A 126 -34.18 -14.00 0.15
CA TYR A 126 -34.27 -12.82 1.01
C TYR A 126 -35.22 -11.76 0.43
N GLN A 127 -35.11 -11.45 -0.86
CA GLN A 127 -35.99 -10.50 -1.56
C GLN A 127 -37.46 -10.96 -1.58
N GLU A 128 -37.69 -12.26 -1.80
CA GLU A 128 -39.02 -12.86 -1.73
C GLU A 128 -39.61 -12.72 -0.32
N THR A 129 -38.80 -12.95 0.71
CA THR A 129 -39.20 -12.77 2.12
C THR A 129 -39.56 -11.31 2.43
N GLN A 130 -38.74 -10.36 1.97
CA GLN A 130 -39.02 -8.92 2.11
C GLN A 130 -40.34 -8.52 1.42
N THR A 131 -40.58 -9.04 0.22
CA THR A 131 -41.82 -8.78 -0.53
C THR A 131 -43.04 -9.38 0.17
N ALA A 132 -42.91 -10.59 0.73
CA ALA A 132 -43.97 -11.23 1.50
C ALA A 132 -44.29 -10.45 2.79
N LEU A 133 -43.27 -9.96 3.49
CA LEU A 133 -43.43 -9.12 4.67
C LEU A 133 -44.22 -7.84 4.34
N LEU A 134 -43.85 -7.14 3.26
CA LEU A 134 -44.56 -5.92 2.83
C LEU A 134 -46.03 -6.19 2.47
N LYS A 135 -46.33 -7.36 1.87
CA LYS A 135 -47.72 -7.76 1.59
C LYS A 135 -48.49 -8.04 2.89
N ALA A 136 -47.88 -8.73 3.84
CA ALA A 136 -48.48 -9.00 5.14
C ALA A 136 -48.75 -7.69 5.92
N GLU A 137 -47.82 -6.73 5.86
CA GLU A 137 -48.00 -5.39 6.41
C GLU A 137 -49.23 -4.69 5.83
N LYS A 138 -49.35 -4.67 4.49
CA LYS A 138 -50.51 -4.06 3.82
C LYS A 138 -51.82 -4.72 4.25
N ALA A 139 -51.88 -6.05 4.24
CA ALA A 139 -53.05 -6.81 4.68
C ALA A 139 -53.43 -6.50 6.13
N TYR A 140 -52.44 -6.38 7.01
CA TYR A 140 -52.66 -6.00 8.41
C TYR A 140 -53.23 -4.58 8.55
N THR A 141 -52.69 -3.62 7.79
CA THR A 141 -53.21 -2.23 7.80
C THR A 141 -54.65 -2.13 7.30
N GLU A 142 -55.02 -2.89 6.27
CA GLU A 142 -56.40 -2.94 5.75
C GLU A 142 -57.37 -3.56 6.77
N LEU A 143 -56.95 -4.62 7.46
CA LEU A 143 -57.75 -5.24 8.53
C LEU A 143 -57.95 -4.26 9.69
N ARG A 144 -56.91 -3.52 10.09
CA ARG A 144 -57.00 -2.51 11.15
C ARG A 144 -57.98 -1.39 10.79
N LEU A 145 -57.91 -0.88 9.56
CA LEU A 145 -58.84 0.15 9.08
C LEU A 145 -60.30 -0.33 9.12
N LYS A 146 -60.54 -1.59 8.76
CA LYS A 146 -61.87 -2.22 8.85
C LYS A 146 -62.36 -2.33 10.30
N VAL A 147 -61.49 -2.71 11.23
CA VAL A 147 -61.81 -2.77 12.68
C VAL A 147 -62.15 -1.37 13.21
N ASP A 148 -61.37 -0.35 12.85
CA ASP A 148 -61.62 1.04 13.25
C ASP A 148 -62.95 1.57 12.67
N THR A 149 -63.33 1.19 11.45
CA THR A 149 -64.63 1.55 10.84
C THR A 149 -65.84 0.80 11.42
N MET A 150 -65.63 -0.35 12.06
CA MET A 150 -66.70 -1.13 12.72
C MET A 150 -66.88 -0.75 14.19
N GLY A 151 -65.92 -0.05 14.81
CA GLY A 151 -65.98 0.43 16.19
C GLY A 151 -66.59 1.82 16.32
N THR A 152 -67.92 1.91 16.46
CA THR A 152 -68.55 3.09 17.06
C THR A 152 -68.33 3.07 18.57
N GLY A 153 -67.42 3.91 19.05
CA GLY A 153 -67.26 4.22 20.47
C GLY A 153 -65.96 3.71 21.09
N GLY A 154 -65.02 4.62 21.29
CA GLY A 154 -63.84 4.38 22.12
C GLY A 154 -62.54 4.82 21.45
N SER A 155 -62.20 6.09 21.63
CA SER A 155 -60.83 6.58 21.41
C SER A 155 -59.88 5.80 22.31
N VAL A 156 -59.13 4.86 21.73
CA VAL A 156 -57.92 4.32 22.34
C VAL A 156 -56.78 4.71 21.42
N GLY A 157 -56.08 5.79 21.80
CA GLY A 157 -54.88 6.23 21.15
C GLY A 157 -53.81 5.14 21.22
N LEU A 158 -53.50 4.52 20.08
CA LEU A 158 -52.32 3.68 19.90
C LEU A 158 -51.68 4.01 18.55
N SER A 159 -51.15 5.23 18.48
CA SER A 159 -50.13 5.63 17.50
C SER A 159 -48.82 4.95 17.87
N GLN A 160 -48.48 3.84 17.20
CA GLN A 160 -47.09 3.45 16.98
C GLN A 160 -47.01 2.39 15.88
N SER A 161 -46.29 2.74 14.82
CA SER A 161 -45.83 1.89 13.73
C SER A 161 -45.23 0.59 14.27
N LEU A 162 -45.72 -0.56 13.78
CA LEU A 162 -45.33 -1.90 14.25
C LEU A 162 -44.03 -2.44 13.63
N PHE A 163 -43.30 -1.62 12.88
CA PHE A 163 -41.89 -1.85 12.57
C PHE A 163 -41.10 -0.67 13.11
N PRO A 164 -40.01 -0.89 13.89
CA PRO A 164 -39.06 0.17 14.14
C PRO A 164 -38.48 0.54 12.78
N THR A 165 -38.95 1.63 12.19
CA THR A 165 -38.24 2.28 11.10
C THR A 165 -36.90 2.65 11.70
N MET A 166 -35.84 1.91 11.36
CA MET A 166 -34.54 2.21 11.94
C MET A 166 -34.18 3.63 11.49
N LYS A 167 -34.08 4.54 12.46
CA LYS A 167 -33.80 5.95 12.20
C LYS A 167 -32.46 6.06 11.48
N GLU A 168 -32.43 6.83 10.39
CA GLU A 168 -31.19 7.20 9.72
C GLU A 168 -30.28 7.95 10.71
N PRO A 169 -28.96 7.69 10.71
CA PRO A 169 -28.02 8.42 11.53
C PRO A 169 -28.07 9.90 11.18
N ASP A 170 -28.09 10.76 12.19
CA ASP A 170 -27.91 12.19 11.98
C ASP A 170 -26.48 12.46 11.43
N THR A 171 -26.26 13.58 10.74
CA THR A 171 -24.90 13.93 10.29
C THR A 171 -23.99 14.25 11.47
N PHE A 172 -22.73 13.84 11.41
CA PHE A 172 -21.75 14.12 12.44
C PHE A 172 -20.86 15.30 12.06
N ASN A 173 -20.98 16.40 12.81
CA ASN A 173 -20.21 17.63 12.57
C ASN A 173 -18.83 17.63 13.24
N GLY A 174 -18.68 16.90 14.35
CA GLY A 174 -17.45 16.87 15.14
C GLY A 174 -17.34 17.93 16.24
N ASP A 175 -18.37 18.74 16.51
CA ASP A 175 -18.32 19.79 17.54
C ASP A 175 -18.27 19.23 18.97
N LYS A 176 -18.70 17.97 19.14
CA LYS A 176 -18.75 17.26 20.43
C LYS A 176 -18.11 15.89 20.26
N ALA A 177 -16.82 15.79 20.57
CA ALA A 177 -16.08 14.53 20.46
C ALA A 177 -16.70 13.38 21.27
N ASN A 178 -17.32 13.69 22.42
CA ASN A 178 -18.04 12.72 23.26
C ASN A 178 -19.34 12.17 22.63
N LYS A 179 -19.74 12.66 21.44
CA LYS A 179 -20.86 12.14 20.64
C LYS A 179 -20.42 11.25 19.48
N LEU A 180 -19.11 11.05 19.31
CA LEU A 180 -18.60 10.19 18.26
C LEU A 180 -19.05 8.74 18.43
N ASP A 181 -18.94 8.17 19.64
CA ASP A 181 -19.31 6.77 19.87
C ASP A 181 -20.82 6.54 19.65
N ASP A 182 -21.69 7.41 20.19
CA ASP A 182 -23.15 7.39 19.95
C ASP A 182 -23.48 7.39 18.44
N TRP A 183 -22.77 8.23 17.67
CA TRP A 183 -22.95 8.32 16.23
C TRP A 183 -22.45 7.07 15.49
N LEU A 184 -21.30 6.53 15.90
CA LEU A 184 -20.73 5.32 15.32
C LEU A 184 -21.60 4.09 15.55
N GLU A 185 -22.19 3.96 16.73
CA GLU A 185 -23.16 2.90 17.03
C GLU A 185 -24.41 3.01 16.16
N SER A 186 -24.95 4.23 16.02
CA SER A 186 -26.10 4.51 15.15
C SER A 186 -25.80 4.16 13.69
N MET A 187 -24.61 4.55 13.20
CA MET A 187 -24.15 4.24 11.84
C MET A 187 -23.98 2.75 11.62
N ALA A 188 -23.35 2.03 12.56
CA ALA A 188 -23.13 0.60 12.46
C ALA A 188 -24.44 -0.20 12.38
N LEU A 189 -25.41 0.16 13.23
CA LEU A 189 -26.75 -0.44 13.19
C LEU A 189 -27.46 -0.16 11.86
N TRP A 190 -27.31 1.06 11.31
CA TRP A 190 -28.03 1.47 10.10
C TRP A 190 -27.43 0.84 8.85
N LEU A 191 -26.10 0.77 8.76
CA LEU A 191 -25.40 0.03 7.69
C LEU A 191 -25.79 -1.45 7.69
N ARG A 192 -25.91 -2.06 8.89
CA ARG A 192 -26.39 -3.44 9.03
C ARG A 192 -27.84 -3.59 8.57
N HIS A 193 -28.73 -2.66 8.95
CA HIS A 193 -30.12 -2.66 8.52
C HIS A 193 -30.27 -2.50 6.99
N ARG A 194 -29.41 -1.69 6.37
CA ARG A 194 -29.33 -1.49 4.91
C ARG A 194 -28.65 -2.64 4.16
N GLY A 195 -28.07 -3.62 4.86
CA GLY A 195 -27.36 -4.74 4.24
C GLY A 195 -26.03 -4.35 3.58
N VAL A 196 -25.40 -3.25 4.00
CA VAL A 196 -24.10 -2.82 3.46
C VAL A 196 -22.98 -3.66 4.07
N THR A 197 -22.48 -4.64 3.32
CA THR A 197 -21.49 -5.62 3.81
C THR A 197 -20.06 -5.30 3.40
N GLN A 198 -19.86 -4.69 2.25
CA GLN A 198 -18.54 -4.32 1.70
C GLN A 198 -17.94 -3.11 2.44
N ASP A 199 -16.69 -3.22 2.86
CA ASP A 199 -16.03 -2.19 3.68
C ASP A 199 -15.89 -0.86 2.95
N GLU A 200 -15.47 -0.85 1.69
CA GLU A 200 -15.40 0.40 0.89
C GLU A 200 -16.76 1.10 0.84
N LYS A 201 -17.86 0.36 0.60
CA LYS A 201 -19.21 0.93 0.62
C LYS A 201 -19.63 1.45 2.00
N LYS A 202 -19.23 0.78 3.08
CA LYS A 202 -19.49 1.29 4.44
C LYS A 202 -18.76 2.61 4.68
N ILE A 203 -17.50 2.71 4.24
CA ILE A 203 -16.68 3.92 4.37
C ILE A 203 -17.30 5.05 3.56
N GLU A 204 -17.54 4.84 2.26
CA GLU A 204 -18.18 5.83 1.37
C GLU A 204 -19.48 6.34 1.97
N THR A 205 -20.33 5.41 2.42
CA THR A 205 -21.61 5.74 3.03
C THR A 205 -21.42 6.57 4.29
N ALA A 206 -20.57 6.14 5.24
CA ALA A 206 -20.29 6.90 6.46
C ALA A 206 -19.74 8.31 6.18
N MET A 207 -18.87 8.45 5.16
CA MET A 207 -18.33 9.74 4.72
C MET A 207 -19.43 10.71 4.25
N THR A 208 -20.51 10.22 3.64
CA THR A 208 -21.65 11.06 3.24
C THR A 208 -22.37 11.73 4.42
N TYR A 209 -22.17 11.25 5.65
CA TYR A 209 -22.74 11.82 6.87
C TYR A 209 -21.75 12.68 7.67
N LEU A 210 -20.48 12.77 7.25
CA LEU A 210 -19.50 13.64 7.91
C LEU A 210 -19.65 15.09 7.45
N ARG A 211 -19.67 16.02 8.39
CA ARG A 211 -19.73 17.48 8.16
C ARG A 211 -18.67 18.20 8.98
N GLY A 212 -18.45 19.48 8.68
CA GLY A 212 -17.56 20.41 9.41
C GLY A 212 -16.24 19.81 9.88
N THR A 213 -16.00 19.80 11.19
CA THR A 213 -14.75 19.34 11.81
C THR A 213 -14.49 17.86 11.53
N ALA A 214 -15.52 17.02 11.55
CA ALA A 214 -15.37 15.59 11.24
C ALA A 214 -14.94 15.36 9.79
N LYS A 215 -15.50 16.15 8.86
CA LYS A 215 -15.05 16.14 7.45
C LYS A 215 -13.59 16.54 7.32
N LYS A 216 -13.15 17.60 8.03
CA LYS A 216 -11.75 18.05 8.03
C LYS A 216 -10.79 17.01 8.59
N VAL A 217 -11.15 16.36 9.70
CA VAL A 217 -10.36 15.28 10.30
C VAL A 217 -10.13 14.14 9.30
N MET A 218 -11.17 13.79 8.52
CA MET A 218 -11.11 12.70 7.54
C MET A 218 -10.80 13.18 6.12
N GLN A 219 -10.20 14.36 5.94
CA GLN A 219 -9.96 14.92 4.60
C GLN A 219 -9.17 13.96 3.70
N GLY A 220 -8.18 13.25 4.24
CA GLY A 220 -7.39 12.27 3.48
C GLY A 220 -8.23 11.12 2.87
N TYR A 221 -9.38 10.77 3.47
CA TYR A 221 -10.30 9.81 2.85
C TYR A 221 -11.07 10.41 1.67
N PHE A 222 -11.44 11.70 1.73
CA PHE A 222 -12.04 12.39 0.59
C PHE A 222 -11.06 12.54 -0.57
N ASP A 223 -9.78 12.76 -0.26
CA ASP A 223 -8.72 12.84 -1.26
C ASP A 223 -8.53 11.46 -1.95
N LYS A 224 -8.47 10.37 -1.17
CA LYS A 224 -8.43 9.00 -1.72
C LYS A 224 -9.58 8.67 -2.68
N VAL A 225 -10.81 9.10 -2.36
CA VAL A 225 -11.96 8.91 -3.27
C VAL A 225 -11.74 9.65 -4.59
N ASN A 226 -11.24 10.89 -4.54
CA ASN A 226 -10.97 11.67 -5.75
C ASN A 226 -9.84 11.06 -6.59
N ASP A 227 -8.82 10.52 -5.93
CA ASP A 227 -7.65 9.90 -6.55
C ASP A 227 -7.89 8.43 -6.97
N GLN A 228 -9.10 7.90 -6.73
CA GLN A 228 -9.49 6.50 -6.99
C GLN A 228 -8.59 5.48 -6.27
N GLU A 229 -8.07 5.85 -5.09
CA GLU A 229 -7.29 4.98 -4.24
C GLU A 229 -8.19 4.09 -3.36
N SER A 230 -7.66 2.95 -2.92
CA SER A 230 -8.41 2.09 -2.01
C SER A 230 -8.61 2.77 -0.65
N LEU A 231 -9.85 2.69 -0.15
CA LEU A 231 -10.24 3.22 1.15
C LEU A 231 -9.85 2.30 2.31
N GLY A 232 -9.44 1.06 2.01
CA GLY A 232 -9.06 0.07 3.02
C GLY A 232 -10.25 -0.52 3.77
N THR A 233 -10.05 -0.88 5.04
CA THR A 233 -11.08 -1.54 5.85
C THR A 233 -11.91 -0.55 6.65
N TYR A 234 -13.16 -0.90 6.94
CA TYR A 234 -14.04 -0.05 7.74
C TYR A 234 -13.49 0.12 9.16
N ALA A 235 -12.82 -0.91 9.71
CA ALA A 235 -12.20 -0.85 11.02
C ALA A 235 -11.10 0.23 11.09
N THR A 236 -10.20 0.28 10.10
CA THR A 236 -9.15 1.31 10.04
C THR A 236 -9.75 2.72 9.95
N PHE A 237 -10.80 2.89 9.15
CA PHE A 237 -11.51 4.18 9.05
C PHE A 237 -12.05 4.64 10.41
N ILE A 238 -12.66 3.74 11.19
CA ILE A 238 -13.15 4.06 12.54
C ILE A 238 -12.01 4.45 13.48
N GLU A 239 -10.89 3.73 13.45
CA GLU A 239 -9.73 4.03 14.29
C GLU A 239 -9.13 5.40 13.97
N GLU A 240 -8.97 5.73 12.69
CA GLU A 240 -8.47 7.04 12.26
C GLU A 240 -9.41 8.17 12.68
N LEU A 241 -10.72 7.98 12.53
CA LEU A 241 -11.72 8.95 12.97
C LEU A 241 -11.61 9.19 14.49
N LYS A 242 -11.59 8.13 15.31
CA LYS A 242 -11.44 8.25 16.76
C LYS A 242 -10.13 8.93 17.15
N LYS A 243 -9.03 8.54 16.51
CA LYS A 243 -7.71 9.12 16.75
C LYS A 243 -7.69 10.62 16.43
N GLY A 244 -8.31 11.04 15.34
CA GLY A 244 -8.44 12.44 14.96
C GLY A 244 -9.15 13.27 16.04
N PHE A 245 -10.24 12.76 16.60
CA PHE A 245 -10.96 13.45 17.68
C PHE A 245 -10.22 13.46 19.02
N GLN A 246 -9.47 12.41 19.34
CA GLN A 246 -8.59 12.42 20.52
C GLN A 246 -7.47 13.46 20.42
N GLN A 247 -6.93 13.68 19.21
CA GLN A 247 -5.92 14.71 18.97
C GLN A 247 -6.52 16.12 19.08
N THR A 248 -7.73 16.33 18.55
CA THR A 248 -8.46 17.60 18.68
C THR A 248 -8.71 17.93 20.15
N ASP A 249 -9.19 16.98 20.97
CA ASP A 249 -9.43 17.20 22.41
C ASP A 249 -8.13 17.56 23.15
N LYS A 250 -7.00 16.90 22.84
CA LYS A 250 -5.70 17.28 23.41
C LYS A 250 -5.30 18.72 23.04
N LYS A 251 -5.52 19.13 21.78
CA LYS A 251 -5.23 20.48 21.31
C LYS A 251 -6.12 21.52 22.00
N ASP A 252 -7.41 21.25 22.11
CA ASP A 252 -8.38 22.17 22.75
C ASP A 252 -8.09 22.33 24.24
N ARG A 253 -7.73 21.24 24.94
CA ARG A 253 -7.26 21.30 26.33
C ARG A 253 -5.96 22.11 26.45
N ALA A 254 -5.00 21.90 25.56
CA ALA A 254 -3.76 22.68 25.56
C ALA A 254 -4.03 24.18 25.33
N ILE A 255 -4.99 24.53 24.46
CA ILE A 255 -5.43 25.91 24.25
C ILE A 255 -6.10 26.48 25.51
N ALA A 256 -6.97 25.71 26.17
CA ALA A 256 -7.63 26.12 27.40
C ALA A 256 -6.62 26.35 28.53
N GLU A 257 -5.71 25.41 28.76
CA GLU A 257 -4.62 25.52 29.75
C GLU A 257 -3.66 26.67 29.42
N PHE A 258 -3.33 26.87 28.14
CA PHE A 258 -2.50 27.98 27.69
C PHE A 258 -3.16 29.32 27.98
N ASN A 259 -4.46 29.45 27.66
CA ASN A 259 -5.23 30.66 27.96
C ASN A 259 -5.32 30.91 29.47
N GLN A 260 -5.47 29.87 30.29
CA GLN A 260 -5.41 30.00 31.75
C GLN A 260 -4.02 30.44 32.24
N LEU A 261 -2.94 29.90 31.66
CA LEU A 261 -1.57 30.28 31.99
C LEU A 261 -1.35 31.77 31.75
N VAL A 262 -1.75 32.30 30.58
CA VAL A 262 -1.57 33.72 30.24
C VAL A 262 -2.60 34.65 30.90
N ALA A 263 -3.73 34.12 31.39
CA ALA A 263 -4.68 34.91 32.17
C ALA A 263 -4.17 35.22 33.59
N LYS A 264 -3.27 34.40 34.14
CA LYS A 264 -2.68 34.63 35.47
C LYS A 264 -1.73 35.83 35.44
N LYS A 265 -2.11 36.89 36.16
CA LYS A 265 -1.23 38.06 36.37
C LYS A 265 -0.16 37.76 37.43
N GLY A 266 0.97 38.44 37.36
CA GLY A 266 2.00 38.40 38.42
C GLY A 266 3.26 37.60 38.10
N THR A 267 3.62 37.45 36.82
CA THR A 267 4.94 36.92 36.46
C THR A 267 6.03 37.89 36.93
N ASN A 268 6.98 37.39 37.72
CA ASN A 268 8.12 38.11 38.27
C ASN A 268 9.41 37.33 37.99
N ALA A 269 10.58 37.88 38.34
CA ALA A 269 11.86 37.25 38.06
C ALA A 269 12.00 35.82 38.64
N GLN A 270 11.43 35.58 39.82
CA GLN A 270 11.53 34.29 40.53
C GLN A 270 10.69 33.19 39.88
N ASN A 271 9.50 33.52 39.35
CA ASN A 271 8.57 32.53 38.78
C ASN A 271 8.61 32.47 37.24
N PHE A 272 9.39 33.33 36.57
CA PHE A 272 9.47 33.36 35.10
C PHE A 272 9.99 32.04 34.52
N GLY A 273 10.94 31.36 35.19
CA GLY A 273 11.46 30.07 34.74
C GLY A 273 10.40 28.97 34.67
N GLU A 274 9.50 28.91 35.67
CA GLU A 274 8.38 27.95 35.65
C GLU A 274 7.34 28.33 34.59
N PHE A 275 7.00 29.63 34.52
CA PHE A 275 6.07 30.15 33.52
C PHE A 275 6.56 29.83 32.10
N SER A 276 7.83 30.10 31.79
CA SER A 276 8.39 29.93 30.45
C SER A 276 8.46 28.45 30.03
N ALA A 277 8.77 27.54 30.95
CA ALA A 277 8.75 26.11 30.71
C ALA A 277 7.35 25.58 30.39
N ARG A 278 6.33 26.03 31.15
CA ARG A 278 4.92 25.69 30.87
C ARG A 278 4.45 26.32 29.56
N PHE A 279 4.82 27.57 29.30
CA PHE A 279 4.50 28.29 28.06
C PHE A 279 5.05 27.54 26.84
N ARG A 280 6.32 27.12 26.86
CA ARG A 280 6.95 26.33 25.78
C ARG A 280 6.20 25.04 25.49
N THR A 281 5.86 24.30 26.54
CA THR A 281 5.16 23.01 26.42
C THR A 281 3.80 23.19 25.76
N LEU A 282 3.00 24.14 26.25
CA LEU A 282 1.65 24.38 25.77
C LEU A 282 1.65 25.07 24.39
N ALA A 283 2.54 26.02 24.13
CA ALA A 283 2.65 26.72 22.85
C ALA A 283 2.84 25.74 21.68
N LYS A 284 3.72 24.73 21.84
CA LYS A 284 3.96 23.67 20.85
C LYS A 284 2.71 22.84 20.54
N GLN A 285 1.75 22.76 21.46
CA GLN A 285 0.53 21.95 21.34
C GLN A 285 -0.67 22.76 20.83
N THR A 286 -0.65 24.08 20.96
CA THR A 286 -1.77 24.97 20.58
C THR A 286 -1.90 25.23 19.08
N GLY A 287 -0.78 25.21 18.34
CA GLY A 287 -0.73 25.59 16.93
C GLY A 287 -0.93 27.10 16.68
N PHE A 288 -0.75 27.95 17.70
CA PHE A 288 -0.74 29.40 17.52
C PHE A 288 0.45 29.85 16.67
N SER A 289 0.25 30.94 15.93
CA SER A 289 1.30 31.57 15.15
C SER A 289 2.35 32.24 16.05
N ASN A 290 3.56 32.42 15.51
CA ASN A 290 4.64 33.09 16.23
C ASN A 290 4.25 34.49 16.74
N ALA A 291 3.48 35.25 15.94
CA ALA A 291 3.03 36.58 16.31
C ALA A 291 2.03 36.58 17.48
N GLU A 292 1.10 35.62 17.51
CA GLU A 292 0.14 35.47 18.61
C GLU A 292 0.84 35.09 19.92
N LEU A 293 1.83 34.18 19.83
CA LEU A 293 2.61 33.75 20.98
C LEU A 293 3.46 34.89 21.56
N LEU A 294 4.15 35.66 20.70
CA LEU A 294 4.92 36.84 21.13
C LEU A 294 4.04 37.90 21.79
N SER A 295 2.90 38.22 21.18
CA SER A 295 1.95 39.21 21.72
C SER A 295 1.51 38.86 23.14
N LYS A 296 1.18 37.58 23.38
CA LYS A 296 0.81 37.10 24.72
C LYS A 296 2.00 37.12 25.68
N LEU A 297 3.19 36.75 25.21
CA LEU A 297 4.40 36.68 26.03
C LEU A 297 4.86 38.07 26.53
N TYR A 298 4.71 39.12 25.72
CA TYR A 298 5.09 40.49 26.11
C TYR A 298 4.39 40.98 27.39
N ALA A 299 3.17 40.51 27.66
CA ALA A 299 2.44 40.86 28.88
C ALA A 299 3.00 40.21 30.17
N HIS A 300 3.89 39.22 30.03
CA HIS A 300 4.44 38.45 31.16
C HIS A 300 5.94 38.64 31.35
N VAL A 301 6.57 39.59 30.64
CA VAL A 301 7.98 39.93 30.84
C VAL A 301 8.15 40.59 32.22
N PRO A 302 9.00 40.04 33.11
CA PRO A 302 9.24 40.64 34.41
C PRO A 302 9.86 42.03 34.29
N LYS A 303 9.51 42.94 35.20
CA LYS A 303 9.94 44.35 35.16
C LYS A 303 11.46 44.56 34.97
N PRO A 304 12.37 43.86 35.69
CA PRO A 304 13.81 44.04 35.51
C PRO A 304 14.26 43.77 34.06
N ALA A 305 13.73 42.70 33.45
CA ALA A 305 14.02 42.38 32.06
C ALA A 305 13.35 43.36 31.09
N ALA A 306 12.12 43.80 31.39
CA ALA A 306 11.42 44.78 30.57
C ALA A 306 12.19 46.10 30.48
N ASP A 307 12.76 46.60 31.58
CA ASP A 307 13.53 47.85 31.62
C ASP A 307 14.79 47.78 30.72
N VAL A 308 15.50 46.64 30.75
CA VAL A 308 16.65 46.38 29.88
C VAL A 308 16.22 46.28 28.41
N LEU A 309 15.16 45.52 28.11
CA LEU A 309 14.64 45.34 26.76
C LEU A 309 14.15 46.65 26.13
N ILE A 310 13.52 47.52 26.91
CA ILE A 310 13.09 48.85 26.46
C ILE A 310 14.30 49.71 26.13
N THR A 311 15.34 49.68 26.96
CA THR A 311 16.59 50.44 26.75
C THR A 311 17.32 49.97 25.48
N ARG A 312 17.26 48.68 25.16
CA ARG A 312 17.91 48.10 23.96
C ARG A 312 17.23 48.48 22.64
N GLY A 313 15.94 48.80 22.66
CA GLY A 313 15.11 49.06 21.46
C GLY A 313 14.45 47.80 20.90
N ARG A 314 13.20 47.93 20.40
CA ARG A 314 12.40 46.79 19.90
C ARG A 314 12.99 46.15 18.64
N GLU A 315 13.78 46.89 17.88
CA GLU A 315 14.45 46.41 16.67
C GLU A 315 15.47 45.30 16.95
N LYS A 316 15.94 45.20 18.21
CA LYS A 316 16.90 44.19 18.65
C LYS A 316 16.25 42.97 19.32
N TRP A 317 14.94 43.00 19.55
CA TRP A 317 14.24 41.89 20.20
C TRP A 317 14.27 40.65 19.32
N ALA A 318 14.34 39.49 19.96
CA ALA A 318 14.19 38.22 19.27
C ALA A 318 12.88 38.15 18.45
N LYS A 319 13.00 37.59 17.24
CA LYS A 319 11.89 37.52 16.27
C LYS A 319 10.99 36.32 16.48
N THR A 320 11.47 35.29 17.17
CA THR A 320 10.67 34.12 17.53
C THR A 320 10.33 34.12 19.02
N TRP A 321 9.16 33.59 19.37
CA TRP A 321 8.73 33.53 20.76
C TRP A 321 9.67 32.69 21.64
N ASP A 322 10.30 31.65 21.09
CA ASP A 322 11.19 30.76 21.85
C ASP A 322 12.55 31.41 22.13
N GLU A 323 13.11 32.12 21.14
CA GLU A 323 14.32 32.94 21.32
C GLU A 323 14.05 34.11 22.29
N PHE A 324 12.88 34.73 22.20
CA PHE A 324 12.52 35.83 23.11
C PHE A 324 12.43 35.36 24.57
N ILE A 325 11.96 34.13 24.82
CA ILE A 325 12.01 33.55 26.16
C ILE A 325 13.46 33.43 26.65
N ASN A 326 14.38 32.94 25.81
CA ASN A 326 15.80 32.83 26.18
C ASN A 326 16.40 34.20 26.48
N GLU A 327 16.16 35.20 25.63
CA GLU A 327 16.63 36.57 25.84
C GLU A 327 16.17 37.13 27.19
N VAL A 328 14.91 36.93 27.55
CA VAL A 328 14.38 37.36 28.86
C VAL A 328 15.02 36.56 30.01
N GLN A 329 15.26 35.26 29.85
CA GLN A 329 15.91 34.43 30.87
C GLN A 329 17.37 34.84 31.11
N GLU A 330 18.13 35.13 30.05
CA GLU A 330 19.51 35.60 30.13
C GLU A 330 19.60 36.93 30.87
N ILE A 331 18.74 37.89 30.52
CA ILE A 331 18.70 39.20 31.22
C ILE A 331 18.43 39.02 32.71
N LEU A 332 17.54 38.09 33.09
CA LEU A 332 17.22 37.82 34.50
C LEU A 332 18.34 37.07 35.25
N GLN A 333 19.26 36.40 34.54
CA GLN A 333 20.43 35.77 35.15
C GLN A 333 21.58 36.77 35.35
N ASP A 334 21.66 37.79 34.48
CA ASP A 334 22.68 38.84 34.53
C ASP A 334 22.30 40.05 35.43
N SER A 335 21.08 40.08 35.96
CA SER A 335 20.53 41.16 36.82
C SER A 335 20.64 40.86 38.31
#